data_AF-A0A960X463-F1
#
_entry.id   AF-A0A960X463-F1
#
_cell.length_a   1.000
_cell.length_b   1.000
_cell.length_c   1.000
_cell.angle_alpha   90.00
_cell.angle_beta   90.00
_cell.angle_gamma   90.00
#
_symmetry.space_group_name_H-M   'P 1'
#
loop_
_entity.id
_entity.type
_entity.pdbx_description
1 polymer ?
#
loop_
_entity_poly.entity_id
_entity_poly.type
_entity_poly.pdbx_seq_one_letter_code
_entity_poly.pdbx_strand_id
1 'polypeptide(L)'
;MKRLYIVSWCSAALAVLVFWQTHVPTTMRPGAGPLVKKSWLISESASLTPKDLCRAPDQTFLTYPEWFLVFGPAEYADYLQHHTATSFPLMTHVFQAWESYAAVDDQIRGTFPPNDEYQTMIQVINTSSSIEFGIKAVYEAIIGRMTDSRDGSIETPEDQFAGNYARDYVSFLDTAPWYEFDFIAPLKRLWADTPLVGQHPIRKLERRYFLTTELTVKAAYGWALGLAGKAA
;
A
#
# COMPACT_ATOMS: atom_id res chain seq x y z
N MET A 1 0.24 3.03 -39.03
CA MET A 1 0.64 2.31 -37.80
C MET A 1 1.84 2.93 -37.09
N LYS A 2 3.03 3.08 -37.70
CA LYS A 2 4.21 3.72 -37.04
C LYS A 2 3.94 5.10 -36.44
N ARG A 3 3.21 5.98 -37.15
CA ARG A 3 2.80 7.30 -36.63
C ARG A 3 1.88 7.23 -35.41
N LEU A 4 1.00 6.23 -35.34
CA LEU A 4 0.11 6.01 -34.20
C LEU A 4 0.93 5.63 -32.97
N TYR A 5 1.88 4.69 -33.11
CA TYR A 5 2.79 4.31 -32.02
C TYR A 5 3.63 5.49 -31.52
N ILE A 6 4.19 6.29 -32.42
CA ILE A 6 4.97 7.48 -32.04
C ILE A 6 4.11 8.44 -31.22
N VAL A 7 2.90 8.75 -31.69
CA VAL A 7 1.97 9.63 -30.96
C VAL A 7 1.59 9.03 -29.61
N SER A 8 1.26 7.73 -29.54
CA SER A 8 0.93 7.06 -28.27
C SER A 8 2.08 7.11 -27.27
N TRP A 9 3.32 6.87 -27.71
CA TRP A 9 4.50 6.98 -26.85
C TRP A 9 4.76 8.42 -26.41
N CYS A 10 4.63 9.40 -27.30
CA CYS A 10 4.74 10.81 -26.94
C CYS A 10 3.68 11.23 -25.92
N SER A 11 2.44 10.77 -26.08
CA SER A 11 1.35 11.04 -25.13
C SER A 11 1.59 10.37 -23.77
N ALA A 12 2.06 9.11 -23.76
CA ALA A 12 2.40 8.42 -22.53
C ALA A 12 3.57 9.10 -21.80
N ALA A 13 4.63 9.48 -22.53
CA ALA A 13 5.77 10.21 -21.97
C ALA A 13 5.35 11.57 -21.41
N LEU A 14 4.52 12.32 -22.14
CA LEU A 14 3.97 13.58 -21.65
C LEU A 14 3.12 13.39 -20.40
N ALA A 15 2.27 12.36 -20.34
CA ALA A 15 1.46 12.05 -19.16
C ALA A 15 2.34 11.73 -17.94
N VAL A 16 3.38 10.91 -18.10
CA VAL A 16 4.35 10.62 -17.04
C VAL A 16 5.08 11.89 -16.59
N LEU A 17 5.47 12.74 -17.53
CA LEU A 17 6.21 13.97 -17.26
C LEU A 17 5.33 14.99 -16.52
N VAL A 18 4.08 15.16 -16.93
CA VAL A 18 3.10 16.01 -16.23
C VAL A 18 2.85 15.46 -14.83
N PHE A 19 2.58 14.16 -14.69
CA PHE A 19 2.38 13.51 -13.40
C PHE A 19 3.56 13.75 -12.45
N TRP A 20 4.79 13.62 -12.93
CA TRP A 20 6.00 13.89 -12.16
C TRP A 20 6.17 15.38 -11.81
N GLN A 21 5.87 16.30 -12.74
CA GLN A 21 5.98 17.73 -12.50
C GLN A 21 4.92 18.27 -11.53
N THR A 22 3.73 17.67 -11.53
CA THR A 22 2.65 18.04 -10.60
C THR A 22 2.76 17.34 -9.25
N HIS A 23 3.72 16.44 -9.09
CA HIS A 23 3.92 15.73 -7.84
C HIS A 23 4.32 16.72 -6.73
N VAL A 24 3.49 16.79 -5.70
CA VAL A 24 3.78 17.55 -4.49
C VAL A 24 4.36 16.57 -3.47
N PRO A 25 5.54 16.84 -2.89
CA PRO A 25 6.11 15.99 -1.85
C PRO A 25 5.09 15.70 -0.75
N THR A 26 4.89 14.42 -0.50
CA THR A 26 3.92 13.89 0.48
C THR A 26 4.52 13.79 1.88
N THR A 27 5.86 13.77 1.95
CA THR A 27 6.63 13.79 3.18
C THR A 27 7.39 15.12 3.30
N MET A 28 7.10 15.88 4.35
CA MET A 28 7.81 17.12 4.64
C MET A 28 9.15 16.82 5.32
N ARG A 29 10.26 17.26 4.70
CA ARG A 29 11.57 17.27 5.36
C ARG A 29 11.74 18.59 6.13
N PRO A 30 12.19 18.56 7.40
CA PRO A 30 12.38 19.79 8.18
C PRO A 30 13.52 20.68 7.66
N GLY A 31 14.40 20.17 6.80
CA GLY A 31 15.52 20.89 6.20
C GLY A 31 16.32 20.01 5.23
N ALA A 32 17.33 20.60 4.59
CA ALA A 32 18.21 19.90 3.66
C ALA A 32 19.37 19.20 4.38
N GLY A 33 19.71 17.99 3.92
CA GLY A 33 20.83 17.20 4.43
C GLY A 33 20.59 16.61 5.83
N PRO A 34 21.65 16.09 6.48
CA PRO A 34 21.53 15.51 7.82
C PRO A 34 21.17 16.57 8.86
N LEU A 35 19.99 16.44 9.46
CA LEU A 35 19.48 17.28 10.53
C LEU A 35 19.92 16.75 11.90
N VAL A 36 20.05 15.43 12.02
CA VAL A 36 20.55 14.78 13.23
C VAL A 36 22.07 14.74 13.18
N LYS A 37 22.71 15.22 14.25
CA LYS A 37 24.18 15.12 14.37
C LYS A 37 24.56 13.65 14.46
N LYS A 38 25.42 13.17 13.55
CA LYS A 38 25.85 11.77 13.52
C LYS A 38 26.47 11.28 14.83
N SER A 39 27.13 12.16 15.58
CA SER A 39 27.67 11.82 16.90
C SER A 39 26.60 11.46 17.93
N TRP A 40 25.35 11.89 17.75
CA TRP A 40 24.23 11.52 18.62
C TRP A 40 23.71 10.10 18.34
N LEU A 41 24.04 9.55 17.17
CA LEU A 41 23.59 8.24 16.72
C LEU A 41 24.54 7.12 17.16
N ILE A 42 25.74 7.46 17.62
CA ILE A 42 26.76 6.51 18.07
C ILE A 42 26.66 6.41 19.59
N SER A 43 26.41 5.19 20.09
CA SER A 43 26.47 4.90 21.52
C SER A 43 27.82 4.32 21.89
N GLU A 44 28.57 5.03 22.74
CA GLU A 44 29.88 4.56 23.26
C GLU A 44 29.73 3.58 24.44
N SER A 45 28.52 3.40 24.97
CA SER A 45 28.28 2.51 26.11
C SER A 45 28.33 1.04 25.70
N ALA A 46 29.01 0.23 26.51
CA ALA A 46 29.00 -1.22 26.34
C ALA A 46 27.59 -1.76 26.61
N SER A 47 26.97 -2.34 25.57
CA SER A 47 25.69 -3.04 25.72
C SER A 47 25.86 -4.22 26.69
N LEU A 48 24.96 -4.33 27.66
CA LEU A 48 24.86 -5.52 28.53
C LEU A 48 24.21 -6.71 27.80
N THR A 49 23.59 -6.45 26.64
CA THR A 49 22.94 -7.46 25.80
C THR A 49 23.99 -8.29 25.05
N PRO A 50 23.87 -9.63 25.04
CA PRO A 50 24.70 -10.50 24.20
C PRO A 50 24.68 -10.07 22.73
N LYS A 51 25.83 -10.15 22.05
CA LYS A 51 26.01 -9.62 20.69
C LYS A 51 25.06 -10.24 19.67
N ASP A 52 24.74 -11.52 19.82
CA ASP A 52 23.80 -12.28 19.00
C ASP A 52 22.34 -11.83 19.15
N LEU A 53 22.01 -11.17 20.27
CA LEU A 53 20.70 -10.59 20.54
C LEU A 53 20.64 -9.09 20.24
N CYS A 54 21.76 -8.47 19.87
CA CYS A 54 21.81 -7.07 19.48
C CYS A 54 21.30 -6.91 18.05
N ARG A 55 20.28 -6.09 17.88
CA ARG A 55 19.82 -5.62 16.56
C ARG A 55 20.79 -4.59 15.99
N ALA A 56 20.85 -4.52 14.67
CA ALA A 56 21.62 -3.47 14.01
C ALA A 56 20.98 -2.09 14.34
N PRO A 57 21.77 -1.08 14.74
CA PRO A 57 21.20 0.18 15.26
C PRO A 57 20.35 0.94 14.25
N ASP A 58 20.66 0.80 12.95
CA ASP A 58 19.94 1.40 11.84
C ASP A 58 18.49 0.91 11.73
N GLN A 59 18.21 -0.33 12.14
CA GLN A 59 16.86 -0.89 12.18
C GLN A 59 15.93 -0.02 13.01
N THR A 60 16.41 0.59 14.11
CA THR A 60 15.60 1.49 14.94
C THR A 60 14.95 2.63 14.12
N PHE A 61 15.70 3.17 13.16
CA PHE A 61 15.23 4.26 12.30
C PHE A 61 14.39 3.72 11.14
N LEU A 62 14.83 2.61 10.56
CA LEU A 62 14.19 1.98 9.41
C LEU A 62 12.89 1.21 9.77
N THR A 63 12.59 1.02 11.06
CA THR A 63 11.28 0.51 11.53
C THR A 63 10.12 1.36 11.02
N TYR A 64 10.24 2.69 11.01
CA TYR A 64 9.15 3.54 10.51
C TYR A 64 8.79 3.24 9.04
N PRO A 65 9.73 3.30 8.08
CA PRO A 65 9.41 2.98 6.69
C PRO A 65 9.01 1.52 6.47
N GLU A 66 9.52 0.57 7.27
CA GLU A 66 9.03 -0.83 7.25
C GLU A 66 7.53 -0.90 7.59
N TRP A 67 7.12 -0.29 8.70
CA TRP A 67 5.78 -0.45 9.25
C TRP A 67 4.75 0.52 8.67
N PHE A 68 5.18 1.55 7.94
CA PHE A 68 4.27 2.50 7.28
C PHE A 68 3.23 1.79 6.41
N LEU A 69 3.65 0.79 5.62
CA LEU A 69 2.74 0.04 4.75
C LEU A 69 1.95 -1.04 5.48
N VAL A 70 2.41 -1.51 6.63
CA VAL A 70 1.67 -2.48 7.45
C VAL A 70 0.45 -1.82 8.09
N PHE A 71 0.61 -0.58 8.56
CA PHE A 71 -0.48 0.17 9.19
C PHE A 71 -1.24 1.10 8.24
N GLY A 72 -0.70 1.42 7.07
CA GLY A 72 -1.37 2.21 6.03
C GLY A 72 -2.78 1.72 5.64
N PRO A 73 -3.05 0.39 5.58
CA PRO A 73 -4.39 -0.13 5.36
C PRO A 73 -5.44 0.35 6.37
N ALA A 74 -5.07 0.75 7.58
CA ALA A 74 -6.00 1.30 8.57
C ALA A 74 -6.63 2.61 8.08
N GLU A 75 -5.84 3.51 7.50
CA GLU A 75 -6.33 4.77 6.92
C GLU A 75 -7.30 4.50 5.76
N TYR A 76 -6.98 3.51 4.92
CA TYR A 76 -7.87 3.08 3.84
C TYR A 76 -9.18 2.52 4.39
N ALA A 77 -9.12 1.63 5.39
CA ALA A 77 -10.29 1.03 6.01
C ALA A 77 -11.20 2.08 6.65
N ASP A 78 -10.63 3.07 7.35
CA ASP A 78 -11.38 4.15 7.97
C ASP A 78 -12.01 5.08 6.92
N TYR A 79 -11.27 5.42 5.86
CA TYR A 79 -11.79 6.25 4.77
C TYR A 79 -12.99 5.59 4.06
N LEU A 80 -12.91 4.28 3.81
CA LEU A 80 -13.97 3.53 3.12
C LEU A 80 -15.30 3.42 3.90
N GLN A 81 -15.32 3.84 5.16
CA GLN A 81 -16.55 3.87 5.96
C GLN A 81 -17.46 5.04 5.59
N HIS A 82 -16.88 6.06 4.97
CA HIS A 82 -17.56 7.30 4.65
C HIS A 82 -17.47 7.64 3.16
N HIS A 83 -16.51 7.04 2.46
CA HIS A 83 -16.21 7.32 1.06
C HIS A 83 -15.98 6.03 0.27
N THR A 84 -15.96 6.12 -1.06
CA THR A 84 -15.57 4.99 -1.91
C THR A 84 -14.06 4.95 -2.12
N ALA A 85 -13.57 3.82 -2.62
CA ALA A 85 -12.17 3.67 -3.03
C ALA A 85 -11.77 4.63 -4.16
N THR A 86 -12.76 5.13 -4.94
CA THR A 86 -12.54 5.99 -6.10
C THR A 86 -11.87 7.32 -5.73
N SER A 87 -12.18 7.86 -4.56
CA SER A 87 -11.66 9.16 -4.08
C SER A 87 -10.47 9.04 -3.13
N PHE A 88 -10.06 7.82 -2.77
CA PHE A 88 -8.92 7.62 -1.88
C PHE A 88 -7.58 7.89 -2.59
N PRO A 89 -6.64 8.61 -1.96
CA PRO A 89 -5.37 8.99 -2.59
C PRO A 89 -4.32 7.86 -2.57
N LEU A 90 -4.60 6.74 -3.25
CA LEU A 90 -3.74 5.54 -3.30
C LEU A 90 -2.27 5.84 -3.66
N MET A 91 -2.04 6.69 -4.67
CA MET A 91 -0.68 7.03 -5.10
C MET A 91 0.05 7.92 -4.10
N THR A 92 -0.67 8.71 -3.30
CA THR A 92 -0.07 9.49 -2.21
C THR A 92 0.55 8.57 -1.17
N HIS A 93 -0.10 7.46 -0.81
CA HIS A 93 0.49 6.45 0.07
C HIS A 93 1.75 5.83 -0.51
N VAL A 94 1.75 5.51 -1.81
CA VAL A 94 2.93 4.96 -2.49
C VAL A 94 4.09 5.95 -2.42
N PHE A 95 3.84 7.23 -2.73
CA PHE A 95 4.88 8.26 -2.65
C PHE A 95 5.37 8.48 -1.23
N GLN A 96 4.47 8.52 -0.25
CA GLN A 96 4.83 8.72 1.14
C GLN A 96 5.71 7.57 1.66
N ALA A 97 5.45 6.31 1.26
CA ALA A 97 6.31 5.17 1.59
C ALA A 97 7.74 5.33 1.05
N TRP A 98 7.90 5.75 -0.22
CA TRP A 98 9.21 5.95 -0.82
C TRP A 98 9.93 7.18 -0.28
N GLU A 99 9.22 8.29 -0.10
CA GLU A 99 9.78 9.54 0.40
C GLU A 99 10.19 9.45 1.86
N SER A 100 9.41 8.76 2.70
CA SER A 100 9.76 8.48 4.09
C SER A 100 10.99 7.59 4.18
N TYR A 101 11.04 6.49 3.41
CA TYR A 101 12.21 5.63 3.31
C TYR A 101 13.46 6.42 2.90
N ALA A 102 13.37 7.19 1.81
CA ALA A 102 14.48 8.01 1.33
C ALA A 102 14.90 9.10 2.31
N ALA A 103 13.95 9.66 3.09
CA ALA A 103 14.26 10.65 4.11
C ALA A 103 15.02 10.02 5.28
N VAL A 104 14.55 8.87 5.79
CA VAL A 104 15.21 8.17 6.88
C VAL A 104 16.60 7.67 6.47
N ASP A 105 16.69 6.98 5.31
CA ASP A 105 17.96 6.43 4.80
C ASP A 105 19.02 7.53 4.61
N ASP A 106 18.63 8.70 4.09
CA ASP A 106 19.52 9.86 3.94
C ASP A 106 20.05 10.38 5.29
N GLN A 107 19.23 10.41 6.35
CA GLN A 107 19.65 10.87 7.67
C GLN A 107 20.67 9.92 8.32
N ILE A 108 20.53 8.61 8.12
CA ILE A 108 21.39 7.61 8.77
C ILE A 108 22.58 7.17 7.91
N ARG A 109 22.62 7.54 6.63
CA ARG A 109 23.63 7.08 5.65
C ARG A 109 25.06 7.23 6.17
N GLY A 110 25.81 6.13 6.14
CA GLY A 110 27.21 6.07 6.54
C GLY A 110 27.45 6.29 8.05
N THR A 111 26.41 6.17 8.87
CA THR A 111 26.53 6.26 10.34
C THR A 111 26.62 4.87 10.99
N PHE A 112 25.96 3.87 10.40
CA PHE A 112 25.92 2.49 10.88
C PHE A 112 26.56 1.54 9.86
N PRO A 113 26.96 0.32 10.28
CA PRO A 113 27.35 -0.74 9.35
C PRO A 113 26.23 -1.03 8.32
N PRO A 114 26.56 -1.46 7.10
CA PRO A 114 25.56 -1.83 6.10
C PRO A 114 24.63 -2.95 6.62
N ASN A 115 23.34 -2.79 6.34
CA ASN A 115 22.28 -3.75 6.68
C ASN A 115 21.46 -4.05 5.43
N ASP A 116 22.14 -4.62 4.43
CA ASP A 116 21.60 -4.76 3.08
C ASP A 116 20.37 -5.67 3.05
N GLU A 117 20.30 -6.69 3.91
CA GLU A 117 19.14 -7.58 4.01
C GLU A 117 17.87 -6.80 4.42
N TYR A 118 17.96 -5.96 5.45
CA TYR A 118 16.82 -5.21 5.96
C TYR A 118 16.40 -4.10 4.99
N GLN A 119 17.36 -3.40 4.36
CA GLN A 119 17.04 -2.44 3.30
C GLN A 119 16.39 -3.12 2.08
N THR A 120 16.87 -4.30 1.69
CA THR A 120 16.29 -5.08 0.59
C THR A 120 14.85 -5.47 0.91
N MET A 121 14.57 -5.90 2.14
CA MET A 121 13.22 -6.22 2.60
C MET A 121 12.28 -5.01 2.45
N ILE A 122 12.67 -3.82 2.93
CA ILE A 122 11.86 -2.61 2.79
C ILE A 122 11.61 -2.28 1.32
N GLN A 123 12.62 -2.41 0.46
CA GLN A 123 12.46 -2.18 -0.97
C GLN A 123 11.47 -3.16 -1.60
N VAL A 124 11.54 -4.45 -1.26
CA VAL A 124 10.59 -5.47 -1.73
C VAL A 124 9.16 -5.13 -1.29
N ILE A 125 8.97 -4.76 -0.02
CA ILE A 125 7.66 -4.35 0.51
C ILE A 125 7.15 -3.13 -0.26
N ASN A 126 7.93 -2.04 -0.34
CA ASN A 126 7.55 -0.81 -1.04
C ASN A 126 7.24 -1.05 -2.52
N THR A 127 8.04 -1.86 -3.22
CA THR A 127 7.79 -2.22 -4.62
C THR A 127 6.50 -3.01 -4.77
N SER A 128 6.27 -4.01 -3.91
CA SER A 128 5.04 -4.81 -3.97
C SER A 128 3.79 -3.95 -3.76
N SER A 129 3.81 -3.02 -2.79
CA SER A 129 2.71 -2.10 -2.53
C SER A 129 2.54 -1.06 -3.64
N SER A 130 3.63 -0.61 -4.27
CA SER A 130 3.57 0.27 -5.45
C SER A 130 2.82 -0.39 -6.60
N ILE A 131 3.02 -1.70 -6.81
CA ILE A 131 2.30 -2.46 -7.83
C ILE A 131 0.82 -2.61 -7.45
N GLU A 132 0.52 -3.07 -6.23
CA GLU A 132 -0.87 -3.24 -5.78
C GLU A 132 -1.64 -1.92 -5.87
N PHE A 133 -1.15 -0.88 -5.20
CA PHE A 133 -1.85 0.40 -5.14
C PHE A 133 -1.81 1.15 -6.47
N GLY A 134 -0.77 0.96 -7.28
CA GLY A 134 -0.71 1.51 -8.64
C GLY A 134 -1.78 0.92 -9.56
N ILE A 135 -1.96 -0.41 -9.55
CA ILE A 135 -3.02 -1.07 -10.32
C ILE A 135 -4.39 -0.60 -9.84
N LYS A 136 -4.61 -0.56 -8.51
CA LYS A 136 -5.86 -0.05 -7.94
C LYS A 136 -6.11 1.41 -8.33
N ALA A 137 -5.11 2.28 -8.23
CA ALA A 137 -5.24 3.70 -8.56
C ALA A 137 -5.63 3.91 -10.03
N VAL A 138 -5.01 3.17 -10.96
CA VAL A 138 -5.36 3.22 -12.38
C VAL A 138 -6.79 2.72 -12.61
N TYR A 139 -7.17 1.61 -11.96
CA TYR A 139 -8.52 1.07 -12.08
C TYR A 139 -9.57 2.07 -11.57
N GLU A 140 -9.36 2.63 -10.39
CA GLU A 140 -10.25 3.61 -9.78
C GLU A 140 -10.32 4.92 -10.56
N ALA A 141 -9.21 5.40 -11.11
CA ALA A 141 -9.18 6.62 -11.92
C ALA A 141 -9.92 6.49 -13.26
N ILE A 142 -10.04 5.27 -13.80
CA ILE A 142 -10.67 5.01 -15.10
C ILE A 142 -12.06 4.40 -14.90
N ILE A 143 -12.13 3.15 -14.45
CA ILE A 143 -13.37 2.37 -14.37
C ILE A 143 -14.17 2.77 -13.13
N GLY A 144 -13.51 2.91 -11.98
CA GLY A 144 -14.13 3.35 -10.74
C GLY A 144 -14.82 4.71 -10.94
N ARG A 145 -14.10 5.69 -11.46
CA ARG A 145 -14.59 7.06 -11.73
C ARG A 145 -15.75 7.10 -12.73
N MET A 146 -15.77 6.22 -13.73
CA MET A 146 -16.89 6.16 -14.68
C MET A 146 -18.17 5.60 -14.07
N THR A 147 -18.06 4.79 -13.01
CA THR A 147 -19.21 4.13 -12.37
C THR A 147 -19.64 4.82 -11.07
N ASP A 148 -18.74 5.57 -10.44
CA ASP A 148 -18.99 6.37 -9.25
C ASP A 148 -19.74 7.66 -9.61
N SER A 149 -21.06 7.64 -9.42
CA SER A 149 -21.96 8.68 -9.91
C SER A 149 -22.05 9.90 -8.99
N ARG A 150 -21.45 9.85 -7.79
CA ARG A 150 -21.61 10.87 -6.74
C ARG A 150 -20.29 11.26 -6.06
N ASP A 151 -19.22 11.26 -6.83
CA ASP A 151 -17.92 11.82 -6.42
C ASP A 151 -17.41 11.25 -5.08
N GLY A 152 -17.48 9.93 -4.94
CA GLY A 152 -16.90 9.24 -3.80
C GLY A 152 -17.84 8.99 -2.63
N SER A 153 -19.15 9.26 -2.73
CA SER A 153 -20.12 8.81 -1.72
C SER A 153 -20.47 7.33 -1.87
N ILE A 154 -20.77 6.67 -0.76
CA ILE A 154 -21.16 5.26 -0.73
C ILE A 154 -22.55 5.10 -1.34
N GLU A 155 -22.63 4.53 -2.55
CA GLU A 155 -23.88 4.39 -3.31
C GLU A 155 -24.44 2.97 -3.34
N THR A 156 -23.61 1.94 -3.06
CA THR A 156 -24.01 0.53 -3.20
C THR A 156 -23.72 -0.31 -1.96
N PRO A 157 -24.46 -1.42 -1.75
CA PRO A 157 -24.11 -2.42 -0.75
C PRO A 157 -22.70 -2.99 -0.93
N GLU A 158 -22.21 -3.06 -2.17
CA GLU A 158 -20.85 -3.48 -2.49
C GLU A 158 -19.79 -2.47 -2.01
N ASP A 159 -20.05 -1.16 -2.11
CA ASP A 159 -19.17 -0.13 -1.53
C ASP A 159 -19.14 -0.22 0.01
N GLN A 160 -20.30 -0.43 0.65
CA GLN A 160 -20.38 -0.66 2.11
C GLN A 160 -19.63 -1.92 2.52
N PHE A 161 -19.80 -3.00 1.75
CA PHE A 161 -19.08 -4.24 1.96
C PHE A 161 -17.57 -4.03 1.89
N ALA A 162 -17.07 -3.24 0.92
CA ALA A 162 -15.64 -2.96 0.78
C ALA A 162 -15.07 -2.31 2.05
N GLY A 163 -15.77 -1.33 2.63
CA GLY A 163 -15.37 -0.71 3.90
C GLY A 163 -15.38 -1.69 5.07
N ASN A 164 -16.44 -2.50 5.21
CA ASN A 164 -16.54 -3.50 6.28
C ASN A 164 -15.45 -4.56 6.20
N TYR A 165 -15.20 -5.10 5.00
CA TYR A 165 -14.12 -6.05 4.75
C TYR A 165 -12.75 -5.41 5.05
N ALA A 166 -12.51 -4.17 4.63
CA ALA A 166 -11.25 -3.49 4.90
C ALA A 166 -11.00 -3.32 6.41
N ARG A 167 -12.06 -3.01 7.18
CA ARG A 167 -11.98 -2.94 8.65
C ARG A 167 -11.69 -4.32 9.27
N ASP A 168 -12.43 -5.34 8.88
CA ASP A 168 -12.21 -6.73 9.34
C ASP A 168 -10.74 -7.16 9.08
N TYR A 169 -10.22 -6.81 7.89
CA TYR A 169 -8.86 -7.11 7.48
C TYR A 169 -7.82 -6.40 8.35
N VAL A 170 -7.97 -5.09 8.58
CA VAL A 170 -7.03 -4.33 9.41
C VAL A 170 -7.03 -4.82 10.86
N SER A 171 -8.20 -5.08 11.44
CA SER A 171 -8.29 -5.64 12.81
C SER A 171 -7.62 -7.00 12.93
N PHE A 172 -7.56 -7.79 11.85
CA PHE A 172 -6.82 -9.04 11.84
C PHE A 172 -5.30 -8.82 11.83
N LEU A 173 -4.80 -7.82 11.10
CA LEU A 173 -3.37 -7.52 10.99
C LEU A 173 -2.71 -7.17 12.33
N ASP A 174 -3.49 -6.73 13.32
CA ASP A 174 -3.02 -6.49 14.69
C ASP A 174 -2.53 -7.77 15.39
N THR A 175 -2.97 -8.94 14.91
CA THR A 175 -2.75 -10.23 15.60
C THR A 175 -2.02 -11.27 14.77
N ALA A 176 -2.09 -11.19 13.44
CA ALA A 176 -1.53 -12.20 12.56
C ALA A 176 -1.07 -11.62 11.21
N PRO A 177 -0.12 -12.29 10.53
CA PRO A 177 0.32 -11.87 9.20
C PRO A 177 -0.81 -11.93 8.16
N TRP A 178 -0.82 -10.99 7.23
CA TRP A 178 -1.90 -10.82 6.24
C TRP A 178 -2.26 -12.08 5.44
N TYR A 179 -1.29 -12.96 5.15
CA TYR A 179 -1.48 -14.15 4.32
C TYR A 179 -2.29 -15.24 5.03
N GLU A 180 -2.47 -15.13 6.35
CA GLU A 180 -3.34 -16.01 7.14
C GLU A 180 -4.80 -15.56 7.16
N PHE A 181 -5.11 -14.36 6.64
CA PHE A 181 -6.48 -13.88 6.57
C PHE A 181 -7.32 -14.74 5.62
N ASP A 182 -8.49 -15.19 6.07
CA ASP A 182 -9.41 -15.96 5.23
C ASP A 182 -10.13 -15.04 4.24
N PHE A 183 -9.51 -14.78 3.08
CA PHE A 183 -10.11 -14.00 2.00
C PHE A 183 -11.30 -14.69 1.31
N ILE A 184 -11.51 -15.99 1.51
CA ILE A 184 -12.64 -16.73 0.93
C ILE A 184 -13.93 -16.44 1.69
N ALA A 185 -13.87 -16.26 3.01
CA ALA A 185 -15.02 -15.88 3.82
C ALA A 185 -15.69 -14.55 3.37
N PRO A 186 -14.99 -13.40 3.26
CA PRO A 186 -15.57 -12.18 2.72
C PRO A 186 -15.99 -12.35 1.26
N LEU A 187 -15.28 -13.15 0.45
CA LEU A 187 -15.73 -13.41 -0.93
C LEU A 187 -17.12 -14.08 -0.95
N LYS A 188 -17.36 -15.08 -0.08
CA LYS A 188 -18.69 -15.70 0.05
C LYS A 188 -19.73 -14.69 0.55
N ARG A 189 -19.39 -13.88 1.56
CA ARG A 189 -20.27 -12.82 2.07
C ARG A 189 -20.62 -11.78 1.01
N LEU A 190 -19.67 -11.38 0.16
CA LEU A 190 -19.94 -10.48 -0.96
C LEU A 190 -21.09 -11.02 -1.83
N TRP A 191 -21.04 -12.29 -2.21
CA TRP A 191 -22.06 -12.88 -3.07
C TRP A 191 -23.37 -13.22 -2.35
N ALA A 192 -23.33 -13.54 -1.06
CA ALA A 192 -24.50 -13.89 -0.27
C ALA A 192 -25.26 -12.67 0.27
N ASP A 193 -24.54 -11.67 0.78
CA ASP A 193 -25.11 -10.60 1.61
C ASP A 193 -25.38 -9.32 0.81
N THR A 194 -24.79 -9.15 -0.39
CA THR A 194 -25.06 -7.99 -1.24
C THR A 194 -26.11 -8.33 -2.32
N PRO A 195 -27.23 -7.59 -2.40
CA PRO A 195 -28.29 -7.86 -3.38
C PRO A 195 -27.78 -7.78 -4.82
N LEU A 196 -28.17 -8.71 -5.70
CA LEU A 196 -27.75 -8.70 -7.12
C LEU A 196 -28.41 -7.57 -7.93
N VAL A 197 -29.61 -7.16 -7.54
CA VAL A 197 -30.39 -6.12 -8.21
C VAL A 197 -30.56 -4.95 -7.25
N GLY A 198 -30.59 -3.73 -7.77
CA GLY A 198 -30.80 -2.53 -6.96
C GLY A 198 -30.49 -1.26 -7.74
N GLN A 199 -30.42 -0.15 -7.00
CA GLN A 199 -29.96 1.13 -7.55
C GLN A 199 -28.50 1.02 -7.99
N HIS A 200 -28.11 1.85 -8.96
CA HIS A 200 -26.75 1.89 -9.53
C HIS A 200 -26.23 0.53 -10.07
N PRO A 201 -26.97 -0.16 -10.97
CA PRO A 201 -26.63 -1.52 -11.41
C PRO A 201 -25.24 -1.65 -12.04
N ILE A 202 -24.77 -0.61 -12.73
CA ILE A 202 -23.43 -0.58 -13.34
C ILE A 202 -22.34 -0.57 -12.25
N ARG A 203 -22.46 0.29 -11.24
CA ARG A 203 -21.53 0.36 -10.10
C ARG A 203 -21.52 -0.94 -9.32
N LYS A 204 -22.68 -1.53 -9.07
CA LYS A 204 -22.79 -2.81 -8.37
C LYS A 204 -22.04 -3.93 -9.08
N LEU A 205 -22.28 -4.08 -10.39
CA LEU A 205 -21.61 -5.10 -11.20
C LEU A 205 -20.09 -4.89 -11.22
N GLU A 206 -19.68 -3.63 -11.39
CA GLU A 206 -18.27 -3.24 -11.43
C GLU A 206 -17.56 -3.49 -10.08
N ARG A 207 -18.12 -3.04 -8.96
CA ARG A 207 -17.58 -3.29 -7.62
C ARG A 207 -17.53 -4.77 -7.30
N ARG A 208 -18.56 -5.53 -7.65
CA ARG A 208 -18.60 -6.96 -7.44
C ARG A 208 -17.50 -7.68 -8.22
N TYR A 209 -17.27 -7.29 -9.47
CA TYR A 209 -16.18 -7.81 -10.29
C TYR A 209 -14.81 -7.49 -9.66
N PHE A 210 -14.58 -6.23 -9.28
CA PHE A 210 -13.32 -5.78 -8.69
C PHE A 210 -13.03 -6.51 -7.37
N LEU A 211 -13.99 -6.50 -6.43
CA LEU A 211 -13.85 -7.15 -5.12
C LEU A 211 -13.69 -8.67 -5.24
N THR A 212 -14.41 -9.31 -6.17
CA THR A 212 -14.23 -10.74 -6.44
C THR A 212 -12.81 -11.03 -6.91
N THR A 213 -12.29 -10.20 -7.81
CA THR A 213 -10.92 -10.34 -8.35
C THR A 213 -9.89 -10.13 -7.25
N GLU A 214 -10.00 -9.05 -6.46
CA GLU A 214 -9.07 -8.77 -5.36
C GLU A 214 -9.05 -9.90 -4.33
N LEU A 215 -10.20 -10.31 -3.81
CA LEU A 215 -10.29 -11.34 -2.79
C LEU A 215 -9.79 -12.70 -3.30
N THR A 216 -10.07 -13.04 -4.55
CA THR A 216 -9.59 -14.29 -5.16
C THR A 216 -8.07 -14.29 -5.32
N VAL A 217 -7.50 -13.18 -5.82
CA VAL A 217 -6.04 -13.06 -5.98
C VAL A 217 -5.35 -13.11 -4.62
N LYS A 218 -5.87 -12.41 -3.61
CA LYS A 218 -5.32 -12.43 -2.25
C LYS A 218 -5.43 -13.81 -1.60
N ALA A 219 -6.56 -14.51 -1.77
CA ALA A 219 -6.72 -15.88 -1.30
C ALA A 219 -5.70 -16.84 -1.94
N ALA A 220 -5.54 -16.78 -3.26
CA ALA A 220 -4.60 -17.63 -3.98
C ALA A 220 -3.15 -17.35 -3.56
N TYR A 221 -2.80 -16.08 -3.37
CA TYR A 221 -1.46 -15.69 -2.96
C TYR A 221 -1.16 -16.10 -1.50
N GLY A 222 -2.07 -15.84 -0.57
CA GLY A 222 -1.93 -16.26 0.82
C GLY A 222 -1.78 -17.78 0.96
N TRP A 223 -2.57 -18.54 0.19
CA TRP A 223 -2.43 -20.01 0.13
C TRP A 223 -1.06 -20.46 -0.40
N ALA A 224 -0.56 -19.83 -1.48
CA ALA A 224 0.75 -20.17 -2.04
C ALA A 224 1.89 -19.91 -1.04
N LEU A 225 1.83 -18.81 -0.28
CA LEU A 225 2.78 -18.51 0.79
C LEU A 225 2.68 -19.52 1.93
N GLY A 226 1.47 -19.93 2.32
CA GLY A 226 1.25 -20.94 3.33
C GLY A 226 1.82 -22.32 2.96
N LEU A 227 1.88 -22.67 1.67
CA LEU A 227 2.58 -23.88 1.20
C LEU A 227 4.09 -23.72 1.27
N ALA A 228 4.62 -22.58 0.85
CA ALA A 228 6.05 -22.30 0.87
C ALA A 228 6.60 -22.31 2.31
N GLY A 229 5.87 -21.70 3.26
CA GLY A 229 6.25 -21.67 4.67
C GLY A 229 6.19 -23.03 5.38
N LYS A 230 5.41 -23.99 4.86
CA LYS A 230 5.39 -25.38 5.37
C LYS A 230 6.47 -26.27 4.77
N ALA A 231 7.09 -25.84 3.67
CA ALA A 231 8.13 -26.58 2.96
C ALA A 231 9.56 -26.17 3.36
N ALA A 232 9.71 -25.07 4.11
CA ALA A 232 10.95 -24.60 4.72
C ALA A 232 11.08 -25.09 6.16
#